data_AF-A0A967IGZ8-F1
#
_entry.id   AF-A0A967IGZ8-F1
#
_cell.length_a   1.000
_cell.length_b   1.000
_cell.length_c   1.000
_cell.angle_alpha   90.00
_cell.angle_beta   90.00
_cell.angle_gamma   90.00
#
_symmetry.space_group_name_H-M   'P 1'
#
loop_
_entity.id
_entity.type
_entity.pdbx_description
1 polymer ?
#
loop_
_entity_poly.entity_id
_entity_poly.type
_entity_poly.pdbx_seq_one_letter_code
_entity_poly.pdbx_strand_id
1 'polypeptide(L)' 'KGGKTTPGLAERIQEEFSADPLAKRETLELVRAYYRIKEPNVRKRLFDLAKSLASASGS' A
#
# COMPACT_ATOMS: atom_id res chain seq x y z
N LYS A 1 5.38 -39.29 30.57
CA LYS A 1 4.78 -37.92 30.66
C LYS A 1 5.64 -36.99 29.83
N GLY A 2 5.18 -36.57 28.65
CA GLY A 2 5.96 -35.71 27.75
C GLY A 2 5.02 -35.14 26.68
N GLY A 3 4.42 -33.99 26.99
CA GLY A 3 3.50 -33.30 26.10
C GLY A 3 4.28 -32.71 24.93
N LYS A 4 3.85 -33.05 23.71
CA LYS A 4 4.37 -32.45 22.48
C LYS A 4 3.82 -31.02 22.41
N THR A 5 4.70 -30.03 22.44
CA THR A 5 4.35 -28.63 22.21
C THR A 5 3.99 -28.46 20.74
N THR A 6 2.70 -28.27 20.46
CA THR A 6 2.19 -27.86 19.16
C THR A 6 2.72 -26.45 18.84
N PRO A 7 3.33 -26.21 17.66
CA PRO A 7 3.67 -24.85 17.23
C PRO A 7 2.41 -23.99 17.23
N GLY A 8 2.45 -22.86 17.93
CA GLY A 8 1.30 -22.01 18.17
C GLY A 8 0.82 -21.32 16.89
N LEU A 9 -0.49 -21.23 16.76
CA LEU A 9 -1.23 -20.46 15.74
C LEU A 9 -0.74 -19.00 15.56
N ALA A 10 -0.03 -18.46 16.55
CA ALA A 10 0.51 -17.11 16.57
C ALA A 10 1.52 -16.81 15.43
N GLU A 11 2.31 -17.81 15.01
CA GLU A 11 3.39 -17.59 14.03
C GLU A 11 2.86 -17.54 12.58
N ARG A 12 1.72 -18.18 12.30
CA ARG A 12 1.06 -18.10 10.98
C ARG A 12 0.31 -16.78 10.75
N ILE A 13 -0.23 -16.18 11.80
CA ILE A 13 -1.01 -14.93 11.69
C ILE A 13 -0.09 -13.75 11.35
N GLN A 14 1.20 -13.83 11.69
CA GLN A 14 2.14 -12.72 11.52
C GLN A 14 2.66 -12.56 10.08
N GLU A 15 2.64 -13.63 9.27
CA GLU A 15 3.07 -13.58 7.86
C GLU A 15 1.93 -13.21 6.89
N GLU A 16 0.65 -13.41 7.27
CA GLU A 16 -0.51 -13.29 6.37
C GLU A 16 -1.22 -11.93 6.36
N PHE A 17 -0.88 -10.98 7.26
CA PHE A 17 -1.35 -9.59 7.14
C PHE A 17 -0.42 -8.73 6.29
N SER A 18 0.00 -9.27 5.14
CA SER A 18 0.39 -8.43 4.01
C SER A 18 -0.88 -7.76 3.48
N ALA A 19 -1.39 -6.78 4.23
CA ALA A 19 -2.55 -6.00 3.83
C ALA A 19 -2.28 -5.46 2.42
N ASP A 20 -3.20 -5.74 1.48
CA ASP A 20 -3.13 -5.30 0.09
C ASP A 20 -2.56 -3.87 0.06
N PRO A 21 -1.44 -3.61 -0.64
CA PRO A 21 -0.87 -2.27 -0.73
C PRO A 21 -1.90 -1.20 -1.13
N LEU A 22 -2.96 -1.58 -1.85
CA LEU A 22 -4.09 -0.72 -2.21
C LEU A 22 -5.12 -0.55 -1.09
N ALA A 23 -5.18 -1.46 -0.13
CA ALA A 23 -5.99 -1.34 1.08
C ALA A 23 -5.36 -0.42 2.15
N LYS A 24 -4.12 0.03 1.96
CA LYS A 24 -3.50 1.05 2.82
C LYS A 24 -4.33 2.33 2.77
N ARG A 25 -4.65 2.88 3.96
CA ARG A 25 -5.47 4.10 4.09
C ARG A 25 -4.92 5.26 3.26
N GLU A 26 -3.60 5.42 3.27
CA GLU A 26 -2.88 6.43 2.49
C GLU A 26 -3.11 6.29 0.97
N THR A 27 -3.03 5.07 0.43
CA THR A 27 -3.30 4.79 -0.99
C THR A 27 -4.72 5.19 -1.37
N LEU A 28 -5.70 4.84 -0.53
CA LEU A 28 -7.11 5.20 -0.76
C LEU A 28 -7.35 6.71 -0.67
N GLU A 29 -6.71 7.40 0.26
CA GLU A 29 -6.78 8.87 0.37
C GLU A 29 -6.20 9.56 -0.86
N LEU A 30 -5.04 9.08 -1.36
CA LEU A 30 -4.43 9.57 -2.60
C LEU A 30 -5.37 9.40 -3.81
N VAL A 31 -5.94 8.20 -3.98
CA VAL A 31 -6.88 7.92 -5.07
C VAL A 31 -8.12 8.82 -4.98
N ARG A 32 -8.70 9.00 -3.79
CA ARG A 32 -9.85 9.90 -3.60
C ARG A 32 -9.52 11.35 -3.91
N ALA A 33 -8.35 11.83 -3.48
CA ALA A 33 -7.89 13.18 -3.79
C ALA A 33 -7.71 13.38 -5.31
N TYR A 34 -7.12 12.39 -6.00
CA TYR A 34 -6.95 12.41 -7.45
C TYR A 34 -8.29 12.60 -8.20
N TYR A 35 -9.34 11.87 -7.79
CA TYR A 35 -10.67 11.99 -8.41
C TYR A 35 -11.39 13.30 -8.07
N ARG A 36 -11.04 13.98 -6.97
CA ARG A 36 -11.60 15.31 -6.64
C ARG A 36 -11.08 16.42 -7.55
N ILE A 37 -9.95 16.22 -8.22
CA ILE A 37 -9.38 17.19 -9.16
C ILE A 37 -10.22 17.21 -10.44
N LYS A 38 -10.94 18.31 -10.65
CA LYS A 38 -11.82 18.51 -11.82
C LYS A 38 -11.04 18.81 -13.10
N GLU A 39 -9.98 19.62 -12.99
CA GLU A 39 -9.20 20.09 -14.12
C GLU A 39 -8.29 18.97 -14.69
N PRO A 40 -8.49 18.52 -15.94
CA PRO A 40 -7.72 17.40 -16.51
C PRO A 40 -6.21 17.65 -16.55
N ASN A 41 -5.82 18.90 -16.84
CA ASN A 41 -4.41 19.29 -16.91
C ASN A 41 -3.71 19.17 -15.55
N VAL A 42 -4.43 19.43 -14.45
CA VAL A 42 -3.88 19.29 -13.09
C VAL A 42 -3.68 17.81 -12.73
N ARG A 43 -4.63 16.93 -13.08
CA ARG A 43 -4.46 15.48 -12.89
C ARG A 43 -3.26 14.93 -13.65
N LYS A 44 -3.04 15.40 -14.88
CA LYS A 44 -1.89 15.01 -15.70
C LYS A 44 -0.56 15.39 -15.02
N ARG A 45 -0.44 16.65 -14.57
CA ARG A 45 0.76 17.11 -13.86
C ARG A 45 1.05 16.32 -12.58
N LEU A 46 0.01 15.99 -11.80
CA LEU A 46 0.16 15.18 -10.60
C LEU A 46 0.64 13.76 -10.92
N PHE A 47 0.10 13.14 -11.98
CA PHE A 47 0.53 11.83 -12.45
C PHE A 47 2.00 11.83 -12.92
N ASP A 48 2.38 12.82 -13.72
CA ASP A 48 3.75 12.96 -14.23
C ASP A 48 4.76 13.19 -13.08
N LEU A 49 4.35 13.95 -12.06
CA LEU A 49 5.14 14.14 -10.83
C LEU A 49 5.32 12.82 -10.08
N ALA A 50 4.24 12.07 -9.85
CA ALA A 50 4.30 10.78 -9.16
C ALA A 50 5.23 9.80 -9.89
N LYS A 51 5.19 9.76 -11.22
CA LYS A 51 6.16 8.96 -12.02
C LYS A 51 7.59 9.42 -11.83
N SER A 52 7.84 10.73 -11.84
CA SER A 52 9.18 11.30 -11.66
C SER A 52 9.77 10.94 -10.30
N LEU A 53 8.97 11.03 -9.23
CA LEU A 53 9.37 10.65 -7.88
C LEU A 53 9.64 9.15 -7.75
N ALA A 54 8.84 8.31 -8.39
CA ALA A 54 9.06 6.87 -8.41
C ALA A 54 10.39 6.51 -9.11
N SER A 55 10.68 7.15 -10.25
CA SER A 55 11.97 6.97 -10.95
C SER A 55 13.16 7.44 -10.12
N ALA A 56 13.01 8.56 -9.39
CA ALA A 56 14.08 9.11 -8.55
C ALA A 56 14.36 8.31 -7.27
N SER A 57 13.34 7.62 -6.72
CA SER A 57 13.48 6.81 -5.51
C SER A 57 13.94 5.36 -5.78
N GLY A 58 13.83 4.90 -7.03
CA GLY A 58 14.33 3.59 -7.47
C GLY A 58 15.73 3.62 -8.08
N SER A 59 16.45 4.76 -7.99
CA SER A 59 17.85 4.91 -8.43
C SER A 59 18.83 4.82 -7.27
#